data_AF-A0A383AST6-F1
#
_entry.id   AF-A0A383AST6-F1
#
_cell.length_a   1.000
_cell.length_b   1.000
_cell.length_c   1.000
_cell.angle_alpha   90.00
_cell.angle_beta   90.00
_cell.angle_gamma   90.00
#
_symmetry.space_group_name_H-M   'P 1'
#
loop_
_entity.id
_entity.type
_entity.pdbx_description
1 polymer ?
#
loop_
_entity_poly.entity_id
_entity_poly.type
_entity_poly.pdbx_seq_one_letter_code
_entity_poly.pdbx_strand_id
1 'polypeptide(L)' 'MMLLVGLGNPGQKYLKNRHNIGFAVIEKIASYYKFSEFQKKFQGKIS' A
#
# COMPACT_ATOMS: atom_id res chain seq x y z
N MET A 1 14.92 9.19 9.67
CA MET A 1 13.81 9.11 8.68
C MET A 1 13.27 7.69 8.69
N MET A 2 11.95 7.50 8.64
CA MET A 2 11.34 6.17 8.55
C MET A 2 10.53 6.07 7.26
N LEU A 3 10.57 4.91 6.61
CA LEU A 3 9.75 4.60 5.43
C LEU A 3 8.93 3.35 5.73
N LEU A 4 7.62 3.43 5.53
CA LEU A 4 6.72 2.29 5.62
C LEU A 4 6.41 1.79 4.21
N VAL A 5 6.72 0.52 3.93
CA VAL A 5 6.56 -0.08 2.61
C VAL A 5 5.65 -1.30 2.71
N GLY A 6 4.61 -1.33 1.88
CA GLY A 6 3.71 -2.46 1.74
C GLY A 6 4.02 -3.19 0.44
N LEU A 7 4.46 -4.43 0.52
CA LEU A 7 4.71 -5.26 -0.66
C LEU A 7 3.44 -6.03 -1.06
N GLY A 8 3.32 -6.31 -2.36
CA GLY A 8 2.20 -7.02 -2.94
C GLY A 8 2.20 -6.96 -4.46
N ASN A 9 1.32 -7.73 -5.08
CA ASN A 9 1.14 -7.75 -6.53
C ASN A 9 -0.09 -6.92 -6.94
N PRO A 10 0.03 -6.00 -7.92
CA PRO A 10 -1.09 -5.20 -8.40
C PRO A 10 -2.03 -6.00 -9.31
N GLY A 11 -3.34 -5.70 -9.23
CA GLY A 11 -4.38 -6.27 -10.10
C GLY A 11 -5.41 -7.10 -9.35
N GLN A 12 -6.63 -7.19 -9.90
CA GLN A 12 -7.77 -7.85 -9.24
C GLN A 12 -7.51 -9.33 -8.90
N LYS A 13 -6.75 -10.06 -9.72
CA LYS A 13 -6.39 -11.46 -9.49
C LYS A 13 -5.61 -11.73 -8.20
N TYR A 14 -5.01 -10.70 -7.60
CA TYR A 14 -4.23 -10.82 -6.37
C TYR A 14 -4.96 -10.28 -5.13
N LEU A 15 -6.22 -9.87 -5.26
CA LEU A 15 -7.02 -9.44 -4.13
C LEU A 15 -7.13 -10.57 -3.09
N LYS A 16 -6.95 -10.22 -1.82
CA LYS A 16 -7.01 -11.14 -0.66
C LYS A 16 -5.98 -12.30 -0.71
N ASN A 17 -4.95 -12.21 -1.54
CA ASN A 17 -3.82 -13.12 -1.46
C ASN A 17 -2.97 -12.80 -0.22
N ARG A 18 -2.46 -13.83 0.49
CA ARG A 18 -1.54 -13.67 1.63
C ARG A 18 -0.29 -12.86 1.26
N HIS A 19 0.18 -12.97 0.02
CA HIS A 19 1.30 -12.18 -0.50
C HIS A 19 1.01 -10.66 -0.56
N ASN A 20 -0.26 -10.26 -0.54
CA ASN A 20 -0.69 -8.86 -0.59
C ASN A 20 -1.04 -8.29 0.79
N ILE A 21 -0.71 -8.99 1.89
CA ILE A 21 -0.97 -8.48 3.24
C ILE A 21 -0.28 -7.13 3.49
N GLY A 22 0.89 -6.90 2.89
CA GLY A 22 1.61 -5.63 2.98
C GLY A 22 0.81 -4.43 2.44
N PHE A 23 0.11 -4.58 1.31
CA PHE A 23 -0.78 -3.54 0.78
C PHE A 23 -1.92 -3.23 1.76
N ALA A 24 -2.58 -4.26 2.30
CA ALA A 24 -3.69 -4.07 3.24
C ALA A 24 -3.25 -3.38 4.54
N VAL A 25 -2.07 -3.72 5.06
CA VAL A 25 -1.51 -3.09 6.27
C VAL A 25 -1.23 -1.60 6.02
N ILE A 26 -0.58 -1.26 4.90
CA ILE A 26 -0.29 0.14 4.57
C ILE A 26 -1.56 0.96 4.34
N GLU A 27 -2.56 0.41 3.64
CA GLU A 27 -3.85 1.08 3.47
C GLU A 27 -4.55 1.32 4.83
N LYS A 28 -4.45 0.37 5.76
CA LYS A 28 -5.04 0.52 7.10
C LYS A 28 -4.30 1.57 7.93
N ILE A 29 -2.97 1.60 7.88
CA ILE A 29 -2.17 2.61 8.57
C ILE A 29 -2.46 4.00 7.99
N ALA A 30 -2.42 4.14 6.66
CA ALA A 30 -2.67 5.41 5.99
C ALA A 30 -4.07 5.96 6.32
N SER A 31 -5.10 5.11 6.30
CA SER A 31 -6.46 5.53 6.68
C SER A 31 -6.60 5.89 8.16
N TYR A 32 -5.97 5.13 9.07
CA TYR A 32 -6.02 5.40 10.51
C TYR A 32 -5.37 6.74 10.87
N TYR A 33 -4.21 7.03 10.28
CA TYR A 33 -3.46 8.27 10.52
C TYR A 33 -3.80 9.41 9.55
N LYS A 34 -4.80 9.22 8.67
CA LYS A 34 -5.27 10.22 7.68
C LYS A 34 -4.16 10.76 6.78
N PHE A 35 -3.34 9.86 6.24
CA PHE A 35 -2.34 10.21 5.24
C PHE A 35 -3.00 10.74 3.96
N SER A 36 -2.24 11.47 3.15
CA SER A 36 -2.68 11.96 1.85
C SER A 36 -3.04 10.81 0.90
N GLU A 37 -3.79 11.10 -0.17
CA GLU A 37 -4.02 10.09 -1.20
C GLU A 37 -2.72 9.69 -1.87
N PHE A 38 -2.55 8.38 -2.11
CA PHE A 38 -1.38 7.87 -2.79
C PHE A 38 -1.33 8.32 -4.25
N GLN A 39 -0.22 8.92 -4.66
CA GLN A 39 0.08 9.28 -6.04
C GLN A 39 0.96 8.23 -6.73
N LYS A 40 0.77 8.04 -8.04
CA LYS A 40 1.62 7.16 -8.84
C LYS A 40 2.95 7.84 -9.13
N LYS A 41 4.04 7.33 -8.56
CA LYS A 41 5.43 7.77 -8.81
C LYS A 41 6.38 6.58 -8.70
N PHE A 42 7.44 6.56 -9.50
CA PHE A 42 8.50 5.52 -9.46
C PHE A 42 7.96 4.07 -9.52
N GLN A 43 6.94 3.82 -10.34
CA GLN A 43 6.25 2.52 -10.43
C GLN A 43 5.56 2.06 -9.12
N GLY A 44 5.43 2.95 -8.14
CA GLY A 44 4.74 2.73 -6.88
C GLY A 44 3.62 3.72 -6.63
N LYS A 45 2.97 3.55 -5.48
CA LYS A 45 1.97 4.45 -4.91
C LYS A 45 2.59 5.09 -3.67
N ILE A 46 2.71 6.42 -3.65
CA ILE A 46 3.42 7.18 -2.61
C ILE A 46 2.49 8.24 -2.02
N SER A 47 2.43 8.33 -0.69
CA SER A 47 1.68 9.32 0.09
C SER A 47 2.67 10.15 0.91
#